data_AF-A0A9X0QWS9-F1
#
_entry.id   AF-A0A9X0QWS9-F1
#
_cell.length_a   1.000
_cell.length_b   1.000
_cell.length_c   1.000
_cell.angle_alpha   90.00
_cell.angle_beta   90.00
_cell.angle_gamma   90.00
#
_symmetry.space_group_name_H-M   'P 1'
#
loop_
_entity.id
_entity.type
_entity.pdbx_description
1 polymer ?
#
loop_
_entity_poly.entity_id
_entity_poly.type
_entity_poly.pdbx_seq_one_letter_code
_entity_poly.pdbx_strand_id
1 'polypeptide(L)'
;MPRQAPPQAEAGLLDALGAAPAGRASHAAMALAEAVAGLGPGWVALEGCLLPEEGAAPAGRIRHALLHPSAGIVLLELAPGDIAPDAAGRLGWLLDAAGFTQRFGGLPPILHLRLPQRMLPTLGWVIEKQFGRRPALAVAGGSAWVGAAQQALAGAVLPPPPAVPVEPVGPGGGWQGGRLLAGIWGGLVLLVGSVVLILQLLGPPEPDADFAALVPLPATLPKPIGGPRPRYPVRSIRQWVRPGRRGQPRSAGRLRQWSLSPCLRQRLRSRRPVQPSPRRRSPCLTG
;
A
#
# COMPACT_ATOMS: atom_id res chain seq x y z
N MET A 1 17.26 60.89 -36.34
CA MET A 1 17.84 60.17 -35.18
C MET A 1 17.06 58.87 -34.99
N PRO A 2 17.47 57.74 -35.62
CA PRO A 2 16.77 56.47 -35.51
C PRO A 2 17.06 55.79 -34.16
N ARG A 3 16.01 55.41 -33.43
CA ARG A 3 16.07 54.62 -32.19
C ARG A 3 16.57 53.20 -32.52
N GLN A 4 17.77 52.85 -32.06
CA GLN A 4 18.27 51.47 -32.04
C GLN A 4 17.44 50.63 -31.08
N ALA A 5 16.88 49.52 -31.56
CA ALA A 5 16.27 48.49 -30.74
C ALA A 5 17.35 47.62 -30.07
N PRO A 6 17.18 47.24 -28.79
CA PRO A 6 18.13 46.37 -28.10
C PRO A 6 18.09 44.92 -28.65
N PRO A 7 19.23 44.21 -28.64
CA PRO A 7 19.37 42.87 -29.19
C PRO A 7 18.64 41.80 -28.36
N GLN A 8 17.79 41.00 -29.01
CA GLN A 8 16.99 39.91 -28.43
C GLN A 8 17.79 38.64 -28.05
N ALA A 9 19.05 38.76 -27.62
CA ALA A 9 19.94 37.61 -27.45
C ALA A 9 19.83 36.87 -26.09
N GLU A 10 19.09 37.38 -25.11
CA GLU A 10 19.02 36.76 -23.76
C GLU A 10 17.80 35.86 -23.51
N ALA A 11 16.84 35.78 -24.44
CA ALA A 11 15.60 35.02 -24.23
C ALA A 11 15.78 33.49 -24.31
N GLY A 12 16.89 32.98 -24.85
CA GLY A 12 17.08 31.54 -25.10
C GLY A 12 17.71 30.74 -23.94
N LEU A 13 18.34 31.39 -22.97
CA LEU A 13 19.09 30.67 -21.91
C LEU A 13 18.19 30.21 -20.75
N LEU A 14 17.07 30.91 -20.51
CA LEU A 14 16.12 30.57 -19.46
C LEU A 14 15.15 29.44 -19.87
N ASP A 15 14.89 29.26 -21.17
CA ASP A 15 14.10 28.12 -21.69
C ASP A 15 14.88 26.80 -21.65
N ALA A 16 16.21 26.84 -21.79
CA ALA A 16 17.07 25.65 -21.70
C ALA A 16 17.19 25.09 -20.27
N LEU A 17 16.90 25.89 -19.25
CA LEU A 17 16.85 25.47 -17.84
C LEU A 17 15.47 24.91 -17.41
N GLY A 18 14.43 25.08 -18.23
CA GLY A 18 13.08 24.56 -17.97
C GLY A 18 12.86 23.11 -18.39
N ALA A 19 13.73 22.56 -19.24
CA ALA A 19 13.60 21.21 -19.81
C ALA A 19 14.50 20.18 -19.10
N ALA A 20 14.34 20.01 -17.79
CA ALA A 20 14.82 18.82 -17.09
C ALA A 20 13.83 18.45 -15.97
N PRO A 21 13.48 17.16 -15.72
CA PRO A 21 14.11 15.93 -16.25
C PRO A 21 13.16 14.71 -16.31
N ALA A 22 12.63 14.35 -17.49
CA ALA A 22 11.93 13.06 -17.65
C ALA A 22 12.83 11.87 -17.20
N GLY A 23 14.15 11.98 -17.37
CA GLY A 23 15.12 10.97 -16.94
C GLY A 23 15.32 10.77 -15.44
N ARG A 24 15.21 11.82 -14.59
CA ARG A 24 15.38 11.62 -13.12
C ARG A 24 14.14 11.00 -12.48
N ALA A 25 12.95 11.36 -12.96
CA ALA A 25 11.71 10.71 -12.53
C ALA A 25 11.75 9.21 -12.86
N SER A 26 12.25 8.86 -14.04
CA SER A 26 12.46 7.47 -14.45
C SER A 26 13.46 6.73 -13.55
N HIS A 27 14.60 7.34 -13.19
CA HIS A 27 15.56 6.72 -12.27
C HIS A 27 14.99 6.48 -10.86
N ALA A 28 14.19 7.42 -10.34
CA ALA A 28 13.53 7.24 -9.05
C ALA A 28 12.48 6.13 -9.06
N ALA A 29 11.69 6.02 -10.13
CA ALA A 29 10.74 4.94 -10.32
C ALA A 29 11.46 3.57 -10.40
N MET A 30 12.55 3.47 -11.16
CA MET A 30 13.34 2.23 -11.26
C MET A 30 13.94 1.81 -9.92
N ALA A 31 14.56 2.75 -9.19
CA ALA A 31 15.14 2.46 -7.88
C ALA A 31 14.07 2.05 -6.85
N LEU A 32 12.87 2.61 -6.94
CA LEU A 32 11.75 2.21 -6.09
C LEU A 32 11.24 0.81 -6.47
N ALA A 33 11.07 0.53 -7.76
CA ALA A 33 10.65 -0.79 -8.22
C ALA A 33 11.62 -1.89 -7.76
N GLU A 34 12.93 -1.65 -7.84
CA GLU A 34 13.96 -2.55 -7.31
C GLU A 34 13.84 -2.72 -5.79
N ALA A 35 13.65 -1.63 -5.05
CA ALA A 35 13.47 -1.68 -3.60
C ALA A 35 12.20 -2.45 -3.19
N VAL A 36 11.09 -2.26 -3.91
CA VAL A 36 9.83 -2.98 -3.69
C VAL A 36 9.98 -4.47 -4.00
N ALA A 37 10.67 -4.83 -5.08
CA ALA A 37 11.00 -6.22 -5.39
C ALA A 37 11.81 -6.88 -4.26
N GLY A 38 12.67 -6.11 -3.58
CA GLY A 38 13.43 -6.54 -2.40
C GLY A 38 12.62 -6.74 -1.11
N LEU A 39 11.36 -6.26 -1.04
CA LEU A 39 10.49 -6.42 0.14
C LEU A 39 9.93 -7.85 0.29
N GLY A 40 10.02 -8.65 -0.76
CA GLY A 40 9.42 -9.99 -0.83
C GLY A 40 8.01 -10.00 -1.40
N PRO A 41 7.41 -11.19 -1.54
CA PRO A 41 6.12 -11.36 -2.19
C PRO A 41 4.97 -10.78 -1.37
N GLY A 42 3.87 -10.41 -2.04
CA GLY A 42 2.63 -9.95 -1.40
C GLY A 42 2.52 -8.42 -1.27
N TRP A 43 3.59 -7.67 -1.55
CA TRP A 43 3.53 -6.22 -1.67
C TRP A 43 2.96 -5.81 -3.03
N VAL A 44 1.95 -4.95 -3.00
CA VAL A 44 1.39 -4.31 -4.19
C VAL A 44 1.70 -2.83 -4.14
N ALA A 45 2.36 -2.32 -5.18
CA ALA A 45 2.66 -0.89 -5.33
C ALA A 45 1.59 -0.21 -6.19
N LEU A 46 1.09 0.91 -5.69
CA LEU A 46 0.23 1.84 -6.41
C LEU A 46 0.96 3.17 -6.58
N GLU A 47 0.71 3.84 -7.68
CA GLU A 47 1.31 5.14 -7.99
C GLU A 47 0.26 6.23 -8.13
N GLY A 48 0.62 7.44 -7.75
CA GLY A 48 -0.17 8.63 -7.99
C GLY A 48 -1.51 8.69 -7.24
N CYS A 49 -1.61 8.02 -6.10
CA CYS A 49 -2.79 8.03 -5.24
C CYS A 49 -3.19 9.46 -4.83
N LEU A 50 -4.47 9.78 -4.97
CA LEU A 50 -5.04 11.05 -4.51
C LEU A 50 -5.64 10.86 -3.12
N LEU A 51 -5.37 11.81 -2.23
CA LEU A 51 -5.99 11.90 -0.92
C LEU A 51 -7.01 13.05 -0.92
N PRO A 52 -8.24 12.79 -0.43
CA PRO A 52 -9.32 13.77 -0.43
C PRO A 52 -8.96 14.95 0.47
N GLU A 53 -9.48 16.13 0.14
CA GLU A 53 -9.36 17.32 0.99
C GLU A 53 -9.94 17.04 2.38
N GLU A 54 -9.27 17.54 3.41
CA GLU A 54 -9.74 17.42 4.79
C GLU A 54 -9.69 18.80 5.45
N GLY A 55 -10.88 19.34 5.75
CA GLY A 55 -11.01 20.70 6.28
C GLY A 55 -10.42 21.74 5.32
N ALA A 56 -9.44 22.50 5.80
CA ALA A 56 -8.76 23.54 5.02
C ALA A 56 -7.50 23.03 4.28
N ALA A 57 -7.12 21.75 4.44
CA ALA A 57 -5.95 21.21 3.78
C ALA A 57 -6.29 20.82 2.33
N PRO A 58 -5.53 21.33 1.34
CA PRO A 58 -5.79 21.03 -0.08
C PRO A 58 -5.62 19.54 -0.38
N ALA A 59 -6.18 19.11 -1.50
CA ALA A 59 -6.02 17.75 -2.02
C ALA A 59 -4.54 17.39 -2.08
N GLY A 60 -4.16 16.30 -1.43
CA GLY A 60 -2.79 15.80 -1.37
C GLY A 60 -2.58 14.70 -2.39
N ARG A 61 -1.41 14.64 -3.02
CA ARG A 61 -1.05 13.51 -3.88
C ARG A 61 0.06 12.70 -3.22
N ILE A 62 -0.22 11.44 -2.93
CA ILE A 62 0.80 10.47 -2.54
C ILE A 62 1.36 9.83 -3.79
N ARG A 63 2.68 9.93 -3.96
CA ARG A 63 3.35 9.39 -5.14
C ARG A 63 3.29 7.86 -5.17
N HIS A 64 3.47 7.21 -4.03
CA HIS A 64 3.51 5.76 -3.95
C HIS A 64 2.79 5.24 -2.70
N ALA A 65 1.94 4.24 -2.87
CA ALA A 65 1.35 3.48 -1.77
C ALA A 65 1.69 1.99 -1.94
N LEU A 66 2.17 1.35 -0.88
CA LEU A 66 2.48 -0.07 -0.84
C LEU A 66 1.48 -0.78 0.08
N LEU A 67 0.85 -1.84 -0.41
CA LEU A 67 -0.15 -2.61 0.33
C LEU A 67 0.35 -4.04 0.52
N HIS A 68 0.21 -4.58 1.73
CA HIS A 68 0.57 -5.98 2.01
C HIS A 68 -0.48 -6.63 2.90
N PRO A 69 -1.04 -7.80 2.50
CA PRO A 69 -2.21 -8.39 3.14
C PRO A 69 -2.02 -8.79 4.60
N SER A 70 -0.77 -9.01 5.05
CA SER A 70 -0.46 -9.37 6.44
C SER A 70 0.24 -8.27 7.24
N ALA A 71 0.54 -7.11 6.64
CA ALA A 71 1.28 -6.05 7.32
C ALA A 71 0.44 -4.76 7.43
N GLY A 72 -0.12 -4.28 6.32
CA GLY A 72 -0.88 -3.04 6.27
C GLY A 72 -0.54 -2.20 5.05
N ILE A 73 -0.65 -0.87 5.19
CA ILE A 73 -0.44 0.10 4.12
C ILE A 73 0.75 1.01 4.44
N VAL A 74 1.61 1.26 3.46
CA VAL A 74 2.72 2.22 3.56
C VAL A 74 2.55 3.30 2.49
N LEU A 75 2.37 4.54 2.92
CA LEU A 75 2.40 5.73 2.09
C LEU A 75 3.85 6.22 2.04
N LEU A 76 4.44 6.23 0.84
CA LEU A 76 5.85 6.54 0.64
C LEU A 76 6.01 7.85 -0.16
N GLU A 77 6.73 8.79 0.43
CA GLU A 77 7.13 10.04 -0.20
C GLU A 77 8.65 10.15 -0.28
N LEU A 78 9.15 10.40 -1.50
CA LEU A 78 10.57 10.55 -1.75
C LEU A 78 11.00 12.02 -1.69
N ALA A 79 12.00 12.31 -0.86
CA ALA A 79 12.58 13.64 -0.77
C ALA A 79 13.69 13.85 -1.83
N PRO A 80 13.84 15.06 -2.40
CA PRO A 80 13.04 16.28 -2.16
C PRO A 80 11.73 16.25 -2.96
N GLY A 81 10.61 16.47 -2.29
CA GLY A 81 9.29 16.50 -2.88
C GLY A 81 8.28 17.05 -1.88
N ASP A 82 7.11 17.44 -2.39
CA ASP A 82 5.98 17.89 -1.59
C ASP A 82 5.54 16.78 -0.63
N ILE A 83 5.12 17.20 0.57
CA ILE A 83 4.67 16.31 1.63
C ILE A 83 3.17 16.52 1.74
N ALA A 84 2.40 15.44 1.65
CA ALA A 84 1.01 15.47 2.05
C ALA A 84 0.95 15.49 3.60
N PRO A 85 0.48 16.58 4.23
CA PRO A 85 0.28 16.60 5.67
C PRO A 85 -0.79 15.59 6.06
N ASP A 86 -0.53 14.88 7.17
CA ASP A 86 -1.39 13.84 7.73
C ASP A 86 -1.92 12.81 6.70
N ALA A 87 -1.04 12.35 5.81
CA ALA A 87 -1.41 11.40 4.76
C ALA A 87 -2.05 10.12 5.32
N ALA A 88 -1.59 9.65 6.48
CA ALA A 88 -2.12 8.46 7.13
C ALA A 88 -3.53 8.66 7.68
N GLY A 89 -3.80 9.81 8.35
CA GLY A 89 -5.13 10.17 8.84
C GLY A 89 -6.13 10.31 7.69
N ARG A 90 -5.75 11.08 6.66
CA ARG A 90 -6.56 11.29 5.44
C ARG A 90 -6.89 9.99 4.71
N LEU A 91 -5.93 9.07 4.59
CA LEU A 91 -6.22 7.75 4.04
C LEU A 91 -7.17 6.96 4.94
N GLY A 92 -6.96 7.00 6.26
CA GLY A 92 -7.86 6.35 7.21
C GLY A 92 -9.30 6.82 7.04
N TRP A 93 -9.49 8.14 6.93
CA TRP A 93 -10.80 8.75 6.66
C TRP A 93 -11.36 8.33 5.30
N LEU A 94 -10.55 8.34 4.23
CA LEU A 94 -10.98 7.91 2.89
C LEU A 94 -11.47 6.45 2.91
N LEU A 95 -10.74 5.55 3.57
CA LEU A 95 -11.12 4.14 3.70
C LEU A 95 -12.40 3.99 4.52
N ASP A 96 -12.52 4.72 5.63
CA ASP A 96 -13.71 4.67 6.47
C ASP A 96 -14.96 5.18 5.73
N ALA A 97 -14.83 6.28 4.99
CA ALA A 97 -15.87 6.83 4.12
C ALA A 97 -16.29 5.84 3.01
N ALA A 98 -15.38 4.98 2.55
CA ALA A 98 -15.67 3.89 1.62
C ALA A 98 -16.32 2.66 2.29
N GLY A 99 -16.67 2.74 3.58
CA GLY A 99 -17.28 1.65 4.35
C GLY A 99 -16.32 0.52 4.73
N PHE A 100 -15.00 0.79 4.72
CA PHE A 100 -13.97 -0.23 4.94
C PHE A 100 -14.09 -0.85 6.34
N THR A 101 -14.23 -0.04 7.40
CA THR A 101 -14.35 -0.52 8.78
C THR A 101 -15.58 -1.40 8.97
N GLN A 102 -16.71 -1.03 8.35
CA GLN A 102 -17.94 -1.84 8.39
C GLN A 102 -17.74 -3.20 7.71
N ARG A 103 -17.00 -3.25 6.60
CA ARG A 103 -16.78 -4.48 5.82
C ARG A 103 -15.74 -5.41 6.43
N PHE A 104 -14.67 -4.87 7.00
CA PHE A 104 -13.51 -5.66 7.45
C PHE A 104 -13.24 -5.61 8.96
N GLY A 105 -14.11 -4.95 9.74
CA GLY A 105 -14.05 -4.89 11.21
C GLY A 105 -13.03 -3.92 11.78
N GLY A 106 -12.24 -3.26 10.94
CA GLY A 106 -11.20 -2.32 11.36
C GLY A 106 -10.39 -1.78 10.18
N LEU A 107 -9.55 -0.78 10.45
CA LEU A 107 -8.59 -0.26 9.48
C LEU A 107 -7.26 -1.02 9.60
N PRO A 108 -6.54 -1.26 8.47
CA PRO A 108 -5.19 -1.77 8.52
C PRO A 108 -4.25 -0.73 9.17
N PRO A 109 -3.10 -1.13 9.74
CA PRO A 109 -2.11 -0.17 10.16
C PRO A 109 -1.58 0.59 8.94
N ILE A 110 -1.63 1.92 9.01
CA ILE A 110 -1.16 2.82 7.95
C ILE A 110 0.12 3.49 8.45
N LEU A 111 1.19 3.40 7.65
CA LEU A 111 2.46 4.09 7.89
C LEU A 111 2.68 5.14 6.82
N HIS A 112 3.06 6.35 7.22
CA HIS A 112 3.53 7.38 6.31
C HIS A 112 5.05 7.52 6.48
N LEU A 113 5.80 7.19 5.42
CA LEU A 113 7.25 7.23 5.39
C LEU A 113 7.73 8.29 4.42
N ARG A 114 8.57 9.19 4.92
CA ARG A 114 9.31 10.15 4.10
C ARG A 114 10.78 9.76 4.09
N LEU A 115 11.30 9.42 2.92
CA LEU A 115 12.67 8.91 2.79
C LEU A 115 13.40 9.63 1.63
N PRO A 116 14.68 9.99 1.79
CA PRO A 116 15.48 10.41 0.65
C PRO A 116 15.75 9.19 -0.27
N GLN A 117 15.84 9.42 -1.58
CA GLN A 117 16.02 8.33 -2.57
C GLN A 117 17.18 7.38 -2.24
N ARG A 118 18.29 7.91 -1.70
CA ARG A 118 19.46 7.12 -1.27
C ARG A 118 19.16 6.06 -0.18
N MET A 119 18.04 6.16 0.51
CA MET A 119 17.62 5.22 1.55
C MET A 119 16.67 4.12 1.05
N LEU A 120 16.26 4.15 -0.23
CA LEU A 120 15.43 3.09 -0.82
C LEU A 120 15.99 1.67 -0.62
N PRO A 121 17.31 1.40 -0.72
CA PRO A 121 17.84 0.06 -0.42
C PRO A 121 17.59 -0.42 1.01
N THR A 122 17.29 0.48 1.95
CA THR A 122 16.99 0.16 3.35
C THR A 122 15.49 0.08 3.65
N LEU A 123 14.62 0.25 2.63
CA LEU A 123 13.17 0.37 2.78
C LEU A 123 12.57 -0.81 3.56
N GLY A 124 12.95 -2.05 3.22
CA GLY A 124 12.42 -3.25 3.90
C GLY A 124 12.68 -3.26 5.40
N TRP A 125 13.90 -2.95 5.81
CA TRP A 125 14.26 -2.87 7.23
C TRP A 125 13.49 -1.75 7.96
N VAL A 126 13.30 -0.60 7.30
CA VAL A 126 12.51 0.51 7.88
C VAL A 126 11.05 0.10 8.06
N ILE A 127 10.45 -0.52 7.05
CA ILE A 127 9.06 -1.00 7.08
C ILE A 127 8.87 -2.02 8.21
N GLU A 128 9.71 -3.06 8.26
CA GLU A 128 9.65 -4.12 9.28
C GLU A 128 9.76 -3.54 10.70
N LYS A 129 10.75 -2.66 10.92
CA LYS A 129 10.96 -2.02 12.21
C LYS A 129 9.77 -1.15 12.65
N GLN A 130 9.12 -0.46 11.73
CA GLN A 130 7.99 0.41 12.04
C GLN A 130 6.70 -0.38 12.29
N PHE A 131 6.40 -1.40 11.48
CA PHE A 131 5.25 -2.27 11.72
C PHE A 131 5.42 -3.12 12.98
N GLY A 132 6.65 -3.55 13.32
CA GLY A 132 6.92 -4.29 14.56
C GLY A 132 6.61 -3.51 15.85
N ARG A 133 6.36 -2.19 15.77
CA ARG A 133 5.94 -1.34 16.88
C ARG A 133 4.43 -1.08 16.92
N ARG A 134 3.69 -1.52 15.91
CA ARG A 134 2.25 -1.34 15.79
C ARG A 134 1.54 -2.63 16.22
N PRO A 135 0.26 -2.55 16.61
CA PRO A 135 -0.57 -3.74 16.78
C PRO A 135 -0.58 -4.58 15.51
N ALA A 136 -0.69 -5.90 15.68
CA ALA A 136 -0.85 -6.82 14.56
C ALA A 136 -2.11 -6.46 13.75
N LEU A 137 -2.09 -6.76 12.44
CA LEU A 137 -3.21 -6.54 11.55
C LEU A 137 -4.46 -7.28 12.05
N ALA A 138 -5.46 -6.53 12.48
CA ALA A 138 -6.75 -7.04 12.95
C ALA A 138 -7.87 -6.77 11.94
N VAL A 139 -7.58 -7.01 10.65
CA VAL A 139 -8.53 -6.79 9.55
C VAL A 139 -9.05 -8.15 9.09
N ALA A 140 -10.37 -8.30 9.06
CA ALA A 140 -11.02 -9.52 8.59
C ALA A 140 -10.88 -9.68 7.07
N GLY A 141 -11.14 -10.89 6.55
CA GLY A 141 -11.18 -11.14 5.11
C GLY A 141 -9.81 -11.36 4.43
N GLY A 142 -8.73 -11.51 5.19
CA GLY A 142 -7.43 -11.96 4.66
C GLY A 142 -6.86 -10.99 3.63
N SER A 143 -6.72 -11.40 2.36
CA SER A 143 -6.23 -10.54 1.27
C SER A 143 -7.31 -9.72 0.57
N ALA A 144 -8.60 -9.97 0.84
CA ALA A 144 -9.70 -9.29 0.13
C ALA A 144 -9.71 -7.77 0.40
N TRP A 145 -9.26 -7.34 1.58
CA TRP A 145 -9.19 -5.93 1.94
C TRP A 145 -8.22 -5.14 1.06
N VAL A 146 -7.16 -5.79 0.54
CA VAL A 146 -6.19 -5.14 -0.34
C VAL A 146 -6.88 -4.64 -1.61
N GLY A 147 -7.76 -5.45 -2.21
CA GLY A 147 -8.53 -5.06 -3.40
C GLY A 147 -9.50 -3.90 -3.12
N ALA A 148 -10.15 -3.90 -1.95
CA ALA A 148 -11.02 -2.79 -1.55
C ALA A 148 -10.23 -1.49 -1.31
N ALA A 149 -9.06 -1.57 -0.69
CA ALA A 149 -8.18 -0.42 -0.49
C ALA A 149 -7.66 0.13 -1.83
N GLN A 150 -7.30 -0.75 -2.78
CA GLN A 150 -6.94 -0.34 -4.14
C GLN A 150 -8.08 0.39 -4.84
N GLN A 151 -9.31 -0.12 -4.73
CA GLN A 151 -10.50 0.52 -5.30
C GLN A 151 -10.77 1.89 -4.68
N ALA A 152 -10.62 2.04 -3.36
CA ALA A 152 -10.78 3.34 -2.70
C ALA A 152 -9.72 4.35 -3.18
N LEU A 153 -8.47 3.91 -3.32
CA LEU A 153 -7.36 4.75 -3.80
C LEU A 153 -7.45 5.08 -5.29
N ALA A 154 -7.99 4.17 -6.11
CA ALA A 154 -8.21 4.38 -7.54
C ALA A 154 -9.48 5.21 -7.82
N GLY A 155 -10.53 5.04 -7.01
CA GLY A 155 -11.79 5.78 -7.12
C GLY A 155 -11.69 7.23 -6.65
N ALA A 156 -10.64 7.57 -5.89
CA ALA A 156 -10.28 8.95 -5.57
C ALA A 156 -9.71 9.73 -6.77
N VAL A 157 -9.57 9.10 -7.95
CA VAL A 157 -9.47 9.84 -9.22
C VAL A 157 -10.74 10.66 -9.34
N LEU A 158 -10.62 11.94 -8.99
CA LEU A 158 -11.69 12.92 -9.08
C LEU A 158 -12.36 12.71 -10.45
N PRO A 159 -13.69 12.44 -10.53
CA PRO A 159 -14.36 12.52 -11.81
C PRO A 159 -13.97 13.87 -12.41
N PRO A 160 -13.61 13.93 -13.71
CA PRO A 160 -13.28 15.20 -14.34
C PRO A 160 -14.36 16.19 -13.92
N PRO A 161 -14.00 17.38 -13.40
CA PRO A 161 -14.97 18.33 -12.86
C PRO A 161 -16.13 18.37 -13.85
N PRO A 162 -17.39 18.19 -13.39
CA PRO A 162 -18.52 18.12 -14.30
C PRO A 162 -18.34 19.29 -15.24
N ALA A 163 -18.14 19.00 -16.54
CA ALA A 163 -17.87 20.03 -17.51
C ALA A 163 -18.93 21.08 -17.24
N VAL A 164 -18.53 22.22 -16.65
CA VAL A 164 -19.47 23.27 -16.29
C VAL A 164 -20.21 23.46 -17.58
N PRO A 165 -21.54 23.26 -17.64
CA PRO A 165 -22.26 23.44 -18.87
C PRO A 165 -21.85 24.82 -19.33
N VAL A 166 -20.98 24.87 -20.34
CA VAL A 166 -20.67 26.12 -21.01
C VAL A 166 -22.01 26.36 -21.64
N GLU A 167 -22.86 27.14 -20.97
CA GLU A 167 -24.10 27.60 -21.56
C GLU A 167 -23.64 28.13 -22.90
N PRO A 168 -24.03 27.47 -24.01
CA PRO A 168 -23.74 28.05 -25.29
C PRO A 168 -24.42 29.41 -25.23
N VAL A 169 -23.61 30.48 -25.19
CA VAL A 169 -24.09 31.83 -25.40
C VAL A 169 -24.57 31.85 -26.86
N GLY A 170 -25.78 31.34 -27.03
CA GLY A 170 -26.50 31.25 -28.27
C GLY A 170 -27.64 32.25 -28.17
N PRO A 171 -27.66 33.29 -29.02
CA PRO A 171 -28.77 34.21 -29.05
C PRO A 171 -29.96 33.50 -29.71
N GLY A 172 -30.92 33.10 -28.87
CA GLY A 172 -32.31 32.86 -29.26
C GLY A 172 -32.63 31.53 -29.94
N GLY A 173 -33.83 31.03 -29.63
CA GLY A 173 -34.62 30.26 -30.59
C GLY A 173 -34.69 28.76 -30.35
N GLY A 174 -35.53 28.36 -29.40
CA GLY A 174 -36.52 27.32 -29.65
C GLY A 174 -36.12 25.84 -29.56
N TRP A 175 -37.15 25.08 -29.21
CA TRP A 175 -37.37 23.66 -29.48
C TRP A 175 -37.17 22.64 -28.34
N GLN A 176 -38.35 22.21 -27.87
CA GLN A 176 -38.67 20.99 -27.15
C GLN A 176 -38.11 19.73 -27.82
N GLY A 177 -37.72 18.74 -26.99
CA GLY A 177 -37.77 17.33 -27.37
C GLY A 177 -36.47 16.57 -27.13
N GLY A 178 -36.39 15.78 -26.06
CA GLY A 178 -35.23 14.91 -25.85
C GLY A 178 -35.13 14.16 -24.53
N ARG A 179 -36.24 13.80 -23.87
CA ARG A 179 -36.24 12.77 -22.81
C ARG A 179 -36.05 11.40 -23.46
N LEU A 180 -34.82 10.89 -23.65
CA LEU A 180 -34.62 9.47 -24.07
C LEU A 180 -33.19 8.90 -23.94
N LEU A 181 -32.31 9.42 -23.07
CA LEU A 181 -30.95 8.85 -22.88
C LEU A 181 -30.59 8.57 -21.42
N ALA A 182 -31.51 7.94 -20.67
CA ALA A 182 -31.25 7.45 -19.29
C ALA A 182 -31.08 5.91 -19.20
N GLY A 183 -31.05 5.18 -20.34
CA GLY A 183 -31.18 3.73 -20.35
C GLY A 183 -29.90 2.88 -20.46
N ILE A 184 -28.73 3.46 -20.73
CA ILE A 184 -27.57 2.65 -21.20
C ILE A 184 -26.63 2.20 -20.06
N TRP A 185 -26.63 2.84 -18.89
CA TRP A 185 -25.76 2.43 -17.77
C TRP A 185 -26.27 1.26 -16.92
N GLY A 186 -27.55 0.89 -17.03
CA GLY A 186 -28.13 -0.20 -16.23
C GLY A 186 -27.75 -1.62 -16.68
N GLY A 187 -27.34 -1.80 -17.94
CA GLY A 187 -27.08 -3.13 -18.50
C GLY A 187 -25.72 -3.73 -18.13
N LEU A 188 -24.68 -2.90 -17.96
CA LEU A 188 -23.32 -3.38 -17.68
C LEU A 188 -23.14 -3.86 -16.23
N VAL A 189 -23.94 -3.34 -15.29
CA VAL A 189 -23.91 -3.75 -13.87
C VAL A 189 -24.49 -5.16 -13.69
N LEU A 190 -25.41 -5.60 -14.54
CA LEU A 190 -26.06 -6.91 -14.42
C LEU A 190 -25.22 -8.09 -14.92
N LEU A 191 -24.30 -7.87 -15.88
CA LEU A 191 -23.41 -8.94 -16.37
C LEU A 191 -22.27 -9.25 -15.38
N VAL A 192 -21.74 -8.25 -14.68
CA VAL A 192 -20.74 -8.47 -13.60
C VAL A 192 -21.40 -9.02 -12.34
N GLY A 193 -22.64 -8.60 -12.04
CA GLY A 193 -23.42 -9.14 -10.91
C GLY A 193 -23.72 -10.64 -11.02
N SER A 194 -23.98 -11.17 -12.22
CA SER A 194 -24.28 -12.60 -12.40
C SER A 194 -23.08 -13.52 -12.16
N VAL A 195 -21.86 -13.10 -12.50
CA VAL A 195 -20.65 -13.92 -12.26
C VAL A 195 -20.34 -14.00 -10.76
N VAL A 196 -20.56 -12.91 -10.02
CA VAL A 196 -20.42 -12.90 -8.55
C VAL A 196 -21.51 -13.73 -7.87
N LEU A 197 -22.74 -13.74 -8.41
CA LEU A 197 -23.83 -14.57 -7.90
C LEU A 197 -23.57 -16.07 -8.11
N ILE A 198 -22.97 -16.47 -9.25
CA ILE A 198 -22.58 -17.86 -9.52
C ILE A 198 -21.49 -18.34 -8.56
N LEU A 199 -20.54 -17.47 -8.20
CA LEU A 199 -19.50 -17.79 -7.20
C LEU A 199 -20.02 -17.81 -5.77
N GLN A 200 -21.15 -17.16 -5.46
CA GLN A 200 -21.83 -17.26 -4.17
C GLN A 200 -22.75 -18.49 -4.08
N LEU A 201 -23.22 -19.00 -5.23
CA LEU A 201 -24.06 -20.21 -5.30
C LEU A 201 -23.23 -21.50 -5.20
N LEU A 202 -21.97 -21.49 -5.65
CA LEU A 202 -20.96 -22.50 -5.29
C LEU A 202 -20.49 -22.20 -3.86
N GLY A 203 -21.22 -22.72 -2.89
CA GLY A 203 -20.95 -22.51 -1.47
C GLY A 203 -19.48 -22.76 -1.07
N PRO A 204 -19.02 -22.13 0.02
CA PRO A 204 -17.65 -22.24 0.50
C PRO A 204 -17.27 -23.70 0.75
N PRO A 205 -16.03 -24.13 0.44
CA PRO A 205 -15.56 -25.46 0.82
C PRO A 205 -15.69 -25.61 2.34
N GLU A 206 -16.45 -26.62 2.76
CA GLU A 206 -16.65 -27.00 4.17
C GLU A 206 -15.29 -27.05 4.90
N PRO A 207 -15.10 -26.25 5.96
CA PRO A 207 -13.98 -26.44 6.86
C PRO A 207 -14.26 -27.67 7.71
N ASP A 208 -13.41 -28.69 7.59
CA ASP A 208 -13.41 -29.86 8.47
C ASP A 208 -13.55 -29.42 9.95
N ALA A 209 -14.64 -29.88 10.56
CA ALA A 209 -14.99 -29.60 11.95
C ALA A 209 -14.06 -30.34 12.90
N ASP A 210 -13.09 -29.64 13.50
CA ASP A 210 -12.35 -30.16 14.68
C ASP A 210 -11.58 -29.06 15.46
N PHE A 211 -12.21 -27.91 15.72
CA PHE A 211 -11.66 -26.89 16.64
C PHE A 211 -12.65 -26.42 17.71
N ALA A 212 -13.39 -27.37 18.28
CA ALA A 212 -14.17 -27.16 19.50
C ALA A 212 -13.54 -27.90 20.67
N ALA A 213 -12.41 -27.41 21.19
CA ALA A 213 -11.94 -27.77 22.53
C ALA A 213 -10.81 -26.84 23.03
N LEU A 214 -11.11 -26.15 24.14
CA LEU A 214 -10.19 -25.79 25.23
C LEU A 214 -9.22 -24.62 25.03
N VAL A 215 -9.59 -23.43 25.51
CA VAL A 215 -8.75 -22.64 26.45
C VAL A 215 -9.65 -21.78 27.35
N PRO A 216 -9.62 -21.91 28.70
CA PRO A 216 -10.26 -20.96 29.60
C PRO A 216 -9.38 -19.72 29.82
N LEU A 217 -9.99 -18.53 29.79
CA LEU A 217 -9.37 -17.26 30.20
C LEU A 217 -9.12 -17.24 31.73
N PRO A 218 -7.94 -16.83 32.21
CA PRO A 218 -7.80 -16.29 33.56
C PRO A 218 -8.02 -14.77 33.54
N ALA A 219 -9.03 -14.33 34.29
CA ALA A 219 -9.18 -12.95 34.72
C ALA A 219 -8.18 -12.66 35.84
N THR A 220 -7.24 -11.74 35.63
CA THR A 220 -6.62 -10.94 36.70
C THR A 220 -5.82 -9.80 36.09
N LEU A 221 -6.30 -8.57 36.30
CA LEU A 221 -5.65 -7.34 35.89
C LEU A 221 -4.82 -6.82 37.08
N PRO A 222 -3.48 -6.66 36.97
CA PRO A 222 -2.71 -6.04 38.05
C PRO A 222 -2.85 -4.51 38.03
N LYS A 223 -3.09 -3.97 39.22
CA LYS A 223 -3.18 -2.54 39.55
C LYS A 223 -1.85 -1.83 39.26
N PRO A 224 -1.83 -0.63 38.64
CA PRO A 224 -0.59 0.09 38.37
C PRO A 224 0.02 0.62 39.68
N ILE A 225 1.20 0.12 40.02
CA ILE A 225 2.04 0.65 41.10
C ILE A 225 2.80 1.86 40.55
N GLY A 226 2.54 3.03 41.13
CA GLY A 226 3.26 4.27 40.82
C GLY A 226 4.71 4.18 41.29
N GLY A 227 5.63 4.02 40.35
CA GLY A 227 7.07 4.15 40.57
C GLY A 227 7.63 5.46 40.01
N PRO A 228 8.66 6.06 40.63
CA PRO A 228 9.27 7.30 40.18
C PRO A 228 9.99 7.12 38.83
N ARG A 229 9.80 8.10 37.93
CA ARG A 229 10.42 8.12 36.59
C ARG A 229 11.96 8.14 36.70
N PRO A 230 12.69 7.25 36.01
CA PRO A 230 14.14 7.31 35.98
C PRO A 230 14.62 8.54 35.19
N ARG A 231 15.47 9.35 35.82
CA ARG A 231 16.27 10.39 35.15
C ARG A 231 17.40 9.70 34.39
N TYR A 232 17.38 9.74 33.07
CA TYR A 232 18.51 9.31 32.25
C TYR A 232 19.59 10.41 32.21
N PRO A 233 20.86 10.10 32.45
CA PRO A 233 21.94 11.05 32.24
C PRO A 233 22.20 11.23 30.75
N VAL A 234 22.21 12.48 30.30
CA VAL A 234 22.68 12.91 28.97
C VAL A 234 24.17 12.62 28.89
N ARG A 235 24.55 11.54 28.20
CA ARG A 235 25.96 11.24 27.90
C ARG A 235 26.33 11.87 26.56
N SER A 236 27.19 12.88 26.64
CA SER A 236 27.76 13.62 25.52
C SER A 236 28.45 12.68 24.52
N ILE A 237 28.08 12.81 23.24
CA ILE A 237 28.74 12.14 22.13
C ILE A 237 30.01 12.94 21.81
N ARG A 238 31.17 12.49 22.33
CA ARG A 238 32.48 12.88 21.81
C ARG A 238 33.12 11.70 21.09
N GLN A 239 33.39 11.95 19.80
CA GLN A 239 34.59 11.57 19.05
C GLN A 239 34.97 10.08 19.00
N TRP A 240 34.73 9.47 17.83
CA TRP A 240 35.63 8.46 17.27
C TRP A 240 36.07 8.91 15.88
N VAL A 241 37.24 9.54 15.83
CA VAL A 241 38.09 9.65 14.64
C VAL A 241 39.24 8.66 14.86
N ARG A 242 39.36 7.67 13.99
CA ARG A 242 40.65 7.04 13.69
C ARG A 242 40.73 6.72 12.20
N PRO A 243 41.81 7.13 11.51
CA PRO A 243 42.10 6.71 10.16
C PRO A 243 43.02 5.48 10.14
N GLY A 244 42.91 4.69 9.08
CA GLY A 244 44.00 3.86 8.56
C GLY A 244 43.81 2.35 8.70
N ARG A 245 43.66 1.66 7.56
CA ARG A 245 44.79 1.02 6.87
C ARG A 245 44.34 0.33 5.58
N ARG A 246 45.14 0.57 4.53
CA ARG A 246 45.17 -0.19 3.29
C ARG A 246 45.59 -1.64 3.58
N GLY A 247 45.03 -2.59 2.85
CA GLY A 247 45.45 -3.99 2.90
C GLY A 247 44.46 -4.90 2.19
N GLN A 248 44.51 -4.89 0.86
CA GLN A 248 43.96 -5.96 0.03
C GLN A 248 44.86 -7.19 0.18
N PRO A 249 44.31 -8.40 0.23
CA PRO A 249 44.73 -9.36 -0.78
C PRO A 249 43.56 -10.16 -1.40
N ARG A 250 43.80 -10.52 -2.67
CA ARG A 250 43.03 -11.46 -3.48
C ARG A 250 43.04 -12.87 -2.87
N SER A 251 41.87 -13.49 -2.76
CA SER A 251 41.66 -14.96 -2.86
C SER A 251 40.17 -15.17 -3.20
N ALA A 252 39.81 -15.62 -4.40
CA ALA A 252 39.77 -17.02 -4.84
C ALA A 252 38.76 -17.88 -4.05
N GLY A 253 37.65 -18.21 -4.73
CA GLY A 253 36.89 -19.46 -4.61
C GLY A 253 36.47 -19.94 -3.23
N ARG A 254 35.23 -19.61 -2.83
CA ARG A 254 34.43 -20.53 -1.99
C ARG A 254 32.94 -20.25 -2.13
N LEU A 255 32.25 -21.19 -2.78
CA LEU A 255 30.79 -21.32 -2.78
C LEU A 255 30.29 -21.29 -1.33
N ARG A 256 29.60 -20.22 -0.95
CA ARG A 256 28.90 -20.16 0.34
C ARG A 256 27.62 -20.96 0.23
N GLN A 257 27.63 -22.13 0.86
CA GLN A 257 26.44 -22.81 1.36
C GLN A 257 25.60 -21.80 2.14
N TRP A 258 24.37 -21.58 1.67
CA TRP A 258 23.38 -20.82 2.40
C TRP A 258 22.91 -21.68 3.58
N SER A 259 23.35 -21.32 4.79
CA SER A 259 22.83 -21.89 6.03
C SER A 259 21.39 -21.42 6.21
N LEU A 260 20.43 -22.29 5.89
CA LEU A 260 19.02 -22.10 6.22
C LEU A 260 18.85 -21.88 7.73
N SER A 261 18.14 -20.82 8.11
CA SER A 261 17.80 -20.49 9.50
C SER A 261 17.15 -21.69 10.23
N PRO A 262 17.44 -21.90 11.53
CA PRO A 262 16.93 -23.02 12.32
C PRO A 262 15.40 -23.19 12.26
N CYS A 263 14.64 -22.09 12.14
CA CYS A 263 13.18 -22.12 12.05
C CYS A 263 12.64 -22.76 10.76
N LEU A 264 13.40 -22.75 9.66
CA LEU A 264 12.95 -23.35 8.39
C LEU A 264 13.14 -24.88 8.39
N ARG A 265 14.11 -25.38 9.16
CA ARG A 265 14.44 -26.82 9.23
C ARG A 265 13.40 -27.61 10.05
N GLN A 266 12.69 -26.95 10.96
CA GLN A 266 11.65 -27.59 11.78
C GLN A 266 10.32 -27.76 11.02
N ARG A 267 10.05 -26.92 10.02
CA ARG A 267 8.81 -26.94 9.23
C ARG A 267 8.77 -28.00 8.13
N LEU A 268 9.92 -28.57 7.77
CA LEU A 268 10.03 -29.62 6.74
C LEU A 268 9.99 -31.04 7.32
N ARG A 269 10.14 -31.21 8.64
CA ARG A 269 10.05 -32.54 9.30
C ARG A 269 8.63 -32.96 9.71
N SER A 270 7.63 -32.08 9.62
CA SER A 270 6.25 -32.38 10.03
C SER A 270 5.33 -32.86 8.90
N ARG A 271 5.81 -32.95 7.65
CA ARG A 271 5.02 -33.55 6.56
C ARG A 271 5.26 -35.06 6.51
N ARG A 272 4.62 -35.81 7.40
CA ARG A 272 4.36 -37.24 7.14
C ARG A 272 3.23 -37.34 6.11
N PRO A 273 3.36 -38.19 5.07
CA PRO A 273 2.27 -38.46 4.15
C PRO A 273 1.13 -39.15 4.92
N VAL A 274 -0.06 -38.56 4.86
CA VAL A 274 -1.30 -39.19 5.33
C VAL A 274 -1.58 -40.36 4.40
N GLN A 275 -1.59 -41.58 4.94
CA GLN A 275 -2.04 -42.75 4.19
C GLN A 275 -3.54 -42.61 3.90
N PRO A 276 -3.97 -42.89 2.65
CA PRO A 276 -5.39 -42.91 2.32
C PRO A 276 -6.09 -44.08 3.01
N SER A 277 -7.10 -43.77 3.83
CA SER A 277 -7.97 -44.77 4.45
C SER A 277 -8.73 -45.60 3.40
N PRO A 278 -8.91 -46.92 3.63
CA PRO A 278 -9.61 -47.79 2.71
C PRO A 278 -11.12 -47.47 2.67
N ARG A 279 -11.63 -47.25 1.46
CA ARG A 279 -13.07 -47.08 1.16
C ARG A 279 -13.91 -48.24 1.72
N ARG A 280 -14.83 -47.93 2.64
CA ARG A 280 -15.95 -48.80 3.01
C ARG A 280 -16.86 -48.99 1.79
N ARG A 281 -17.04 -50.25 1.38
CA ARG A 281 -18.06 -50.66 0.41
C ARG A 281 -19.41 -50.75 1.12
N SER A 282 -20.42 -50.06 0.60
CA SER A 282 -21.82 -50.24 1.01
C SER A 282 -22.39 -51.53 0.40
N PRO A 283 -23.19 -52.31 1.14
CA PRO A 283 -23.83 -53.51 0.62
C PRO A 283 -25.04 -53.17 -0.28
N CYS A 284 -25.15 -53.89 -1.38
CA CYS A 284 -26.32 -53.90 -2.26
C CYS A 284 -27.52 -54.49 -1.52
N LEU A 285 -28.60 -53.73 -1.44
CA LEU A 285 -29.93 -54.25 -1.10
C LEU A 285 -30.55 -54.79 -2.39
N THR A 286 -30.77 -56.10 -2.38
CA THR A 286 -31.50 -56.88 -3.37
C THR A 286 -33.00 -56.55 -3.29
N GLY A 287 -33.62 -56.34 -4.45
CA GLY A 287 -35.06 -56.41 -4.67
C GLY A 287 -35.33 -57.40 -5.80
#